data_AF-A0A924XPM6-F1
#
_entry.id   AF-A0A924XPM6-F1
#
_cell.length_a   1.000
_cell.length_b   1.000
_cell.length_c   1.000
_cell.angle_alpha   90.00
_cell.angle_beta   90.00
_cell.angle_gamma   90.00
#
_symmetry.space_group_name_H-M   'P 1'
#
loop_
_entity.id
_entity.type
_entity.pdbx_description
1 polymer ?
#
loop_
_entity_poly.entity_id
_entity_poly.type
_entity_poly.pdbx_seq_one_letter_code
_entity_poly.pdbx_strand_id
1 'polypeptide(L)' 'SRAALAIAVTGVAGPGGGTESKPVGTVWFGLAVRGEPVLTERKLFAGDRAAVRWATVDHALGMLGTGVTEH' A
#
# COMPACT_ATOMS: atom_id res chain seq x y z
N SER A 1 -4.22 13.45 13.03
CA SER A 1 -4.83 12.47 13.96
C SER A 1 -3.87 12.29 15.15
N ARG A 2 -4.24 11.50 16.18
CA ARG A 2 -3.34 11.10 17.28
C ARG A 2 -3.13 9.57 17.31
N ALA A 3 -3.17 8.93 16.13
CA ALA A 3 -3.10 7.48 16.01
C ALA A 3 -1.72 6.94 16.43
N ALA A 4 -1.68 5.68 16.88
CA ALA A 4 -0.44 4.94 17.13
C ALA A 4 0.05 4.18 15.88
N LEU A 5 -0.86 3.98 14.91
CA LEU A 5 -0.63 3.25 13.68
C LEU A 5 -1.28 4.03 12.52
N ALA A 6 -0.60 4.16 11.40
CA ALA A 6 -1.14 4.78 10.19
C ALA A 6 -0.58 4.13 8.93
N ILE A 7 -1.41 4.01 7.89
CA ILE A 7 -0.98 3.56 6.57
C ILE A 7 -1.33 4.61 5.51
N ALA A 8 -0.39 4.86 4.61
CA ALA A 8 -0.57 5.68 3.42
C ALA A 8 -0.36 4.81 2.17
N VAL A 9 -1.20 5.02 1.16
CA VAL A 9 -1.09 4.32 -0.13
C VAL A 9 -1.16 5.30 -1.29
N THR A 10 -0.34 5.07 -2.31
CA THR A 10 -0.40 5.81 -3.58
C THR A 10 -0.01 4.91 -4.73
N GLY A 11 -0.71 5.01 -5.87
CA GLY A 11 -0.46 4.10 -6.98
C GLY A 11 -1.30 4.35 -8.23
N VAL A 12 -1.02 3.55 -9.25
CA VAL A 12 -1.67 3.62 -10.56
C VAL A 12 -2.57 2.40 -10.74
N ALA A 13 -3.87 2.55 -10.47
CA ALA A 13 -4.81 1.44 -10.62
C ALA A 13 -5.18 1.12 -12.08
N GLY A 14 -4.87 2.00 -13.04
CA GLY A 14 -5.23 1.81 -14.45
C GLY A 14 -6.63 2.29 -14.83
N PRO A 15 -7.07 2.06 -16.09
CA PRO A 15 -6.34 1.31 -17.12
C PRO A 15 -5.19 2.10 -17.78
N GLY A 16 -5.14 3.43 -17.60
CA GLY A 16 -4.05 4.29 -18.09
C GLY A 16 -3.18 4.85 -16.97
N GLY A 17 -2.26 5.76 -17.33
CA GLY A 17 -1.40 6.48 -16.38
C GLY A 17 -0.16 5.71 -15.91
N GLY A 18 0.04 4.49 -16.43
CA GLY A 18 1.29 3.74 -16.25
C GLY A 18 2.37 4.19 -17.23
N THR A 19 3.62 4.03 -16.83
CA THR A 19 4.82 4.17 -17.67
C THR A 19 5.64 2.89 -17.60
N GLU A 20 6.67 2.75 -18.44
CA GLU A 20 7.60 1.62 -18.36
C GLU A 20 8.26 1.50 -16.97
N SER A 21 8.65 2.64 -16.38
CA SER A 21 9.24 2.70 -15.04
C SER A 21 8.23 2.57 -13.88
N LYS A 22 6.94 2.81 -14.15
CA LYS A 22 5.83 2.77 -13.17
C LYS A 22 4.57 2.23 -13.84
N PRO A 23 4.50 0.92 -14.11
CA PRO A 23 3.38 0.32 -14.83
C PRO A 23 2.06 0.43 -14.06
N VAL A 24 0.94 0.23 -14.78
CA VAL A 24 -0.37 0.02 -14.15
C VAL A 24 -0.27 -1.15 -13.17
N GLY A 25 -0.87 -1.00 -11.99
CA GLY A 25 -0.74 -1.92 -10.88
C GLY A 25 0.33 -1.53 -9.86
N THR A 26 1.20 -0.55 -10.17
CA THR A 26 2.23 -0.10 -9.21
C THR A 26 1.60 0.65 -8.06
N VAL A 27 1.83 0.19 -6.83
CA VAL A 27 1.35 0.82 -5.60
C VAL A 27 2.47 0.87 -4.58
N TRP A 28 2.61 2.01 -3.93
CA TRP A 28 3.49 2.24 -2.81
C TRP A 28 2.69 2.33 -1.51
N PHE A 29 3.23 1.72 -0.46
CA PHE A 29 2.70 1.69 0.88
C PHE A 29 3.70 2.33 1.83
N GLY A 30 3.20 3.08 2.81
CA GLY A 30 3.97 3.57 3.94
C GLY A 30 3.23 3.27 5.24
N LEU A 31 3.83 2.44 6.11
CA LEU A 31 3.31 2.10 7.43
C LEU A 31 4.11 2.83 8.50
N ALA A 32 3.42 3.63 9.30
CA ALA A 32 3.98 4.31 10.45
C ALA A 32 3.42 3.71 11.73
N VAL A 33 4.31 3.20 12.58
CA VAL A 33 4.03 2.83 13.97
C VAL A 33 4.70 3.86 14.88
N ARG A 34 4.01 4.30 15.93
CA ARG A 34 4.58 5.23 16.90
C ARG A 34 5.81 4.64 17.57
N GLY A 35 6.94 5.35 17.47
CA GLY A 35 8.20 4.95 18.10
C GLY A 35 9.10 4.12 17.17
N GLU A 36 8.61 3.71 16.01
CA GLU A 36 9.37 2.91 15.05
C GLU A 36 9.71 3.69 13.78
N PRO A 37 10.74 3.24 13.04
CA PRO A 37 10.97 3.67 11.67
C PRO A 37 9.76 3.38 10.77
N VAL A 38 9.51 4.27 9.81
CA VAL A 38 8.47 4.05 8.79
C VAL A 38 8.90 2.91 7.86
N LEU A 39 8.03 1.92 7.69
CA LEU A 39 8.21 0.86 6.71
C LEU A 39 7.60 1.30 5.38
N THR A 40 8.33 1.10 4.29
CA THR A 40 7.84 1.40 2.94
C THR A 40 7.93 0.16 2.06
N GLU A 41 6.92 -0.05 1.23
CA GLU A 41 6.86 -1.20 0.33
C GLU A 41 6.29 -0.80 -1.02
N ARG A 42 6.85 -1.36 -2.10
CA ARG A 42 6.28 -1.26 -3.45
C ARG A 42 5.74 -2.60 -3.89
N LYS A 43 4.48 -2.64 -4.33
CA LYS A 43 3.87 -3.80 -5.00
C LYS A 43 3.51 -3.48 -6.45
N LEU A 44 3.45 -4.53 -7.25
CA LEU A 44 2.86 -4.51 -8.59
C LEU A 44 1.72 -5.52 -8.61
N PHE A 45 0.49 -5.03 -8.61
CA PHE A 45 -0.70 -5.88 -8.64
C PHE A 45 -1.17 -6.10 -10.08
N ALA A 46 -1.62 -7.32 -10.36
CA ALA A 46 -2.20 -7.68 -11.65
C ALA A 46 -3.72 -7.47 -11.65
N GLY A 47 -4.30 -7.48 -12.85
CA GLY A 47 -5.74 -7.37 -13.07
C GLY A 47 -6.20 -5.99 -13.49
N ASP A 48 -7.51 -5.81 -13.55
CA ASP A 48 -8.12 -4.55 -13.91
C ASP A 48 -8.09 -3.52 -12.76
N ARG A 49 -8.64 -2.34 -13.01
CA ARG A 49 -8.70 -1.26 -12.02
C ARG A 49 -9.38 -1.67 -10.71
N ALA A 50 -10.39 -2.53 -10.75
CA ALA A 50 -11.08 -2.99 -9.55
C ALA A 50 -10.21 -3.99 -8.77
N ALA A 51 -9.61 -4.96 -9.47
CA ALA A 51 -8.70 -5.93 -8.88
C ALA A 51 -7.50 -5.27 -8.18
N VAL A 52 -6.86 -4.29 -8.83
CA VAL A 52 -5.72 -3.56 -8.23
C VAL A 52 -6.14 -2.82 -6.95
N ARG A 53 -7.32 -2.20 -6.93
CA ARG A 53 -7.83 -1.50 -5.74
C ARG A 53 -8.13 -2.47 -4.60
N TRP A 54 -8.73 -3.62 -4.89
CA TRP A 54 -9.00 -4.64 -3.88
C TRP A 54 -7.71 -5.21 -3.29
N ALA A 55 -6.76 -5.58 -4.14
CA ALA A 55 -5.45 -6.07 -3.69
C ALA A 55 -4.69 -5.01 -2.87
N THR A 56 -4.83 -3.73 -3.21
CA THR A 56 -4.26 -2.62 -2.43
C THR A 56 -4.85 -2.55 -1.02
N VAL A 57 -6.18 -2.65 -0.89
CA VAL A 57 -6.85 -2.60 0.41
C VAL A 57 -6.49 -3.81 1.25
N ASP A 58 -6.55 -5.01 0.67
CA ASP A 58 -6.21 -6.26 1.36
C ASP A 58 -4.77 -6.23 1.90
N HIS A 59 -3.81 -5.83 1.06
CA HIS A 59 -2.41 -5.69 1.46
C HIS A 59 -2.21 -4.62 2.54
N ALA A 60 -2.86 -3.47 2.42
CA ALA A 60 -2.77 -2.41 3.43
C ALA A 60 -3.31 -2.86 4.80
N LEU A 61 -4.44 -3.58 4.82
CA LEU A 61 -4.99 -4.13 6.06
C LEU A 61 -4.08 -5.21 6.66
N GLY A 62 -3.47 -6.04 5.82
CA GLY A 62 -2.44 -7.00 6.25
C GLY A 62 -1.26 -6.32 6.93
N MET A 63 -0.69 -5.28 6.32
CA MET A 63 0.41 -4.48 6.90
C MET A 63 0.02 -3.81 8.22
N LEU A 64 -1.22 -3.31 8.33
CA LEU A 64 -1.70 -2.78 9.61
C LEU A 64 -1.77 -3.87 10.67
N GLY A 65 -2.25 -5.07 10.32
CA GLY A 65 -2.33 -6.21 11.23
C GLY A 65 -0.97 -6.67 11.77
N THR A 66 0.07 -6.70 10.93
CA THR A 66 1.44 -7.03 11.38
C THR A 66 1.97 -5.96 12.34
N GLY A 67 1.78 -4.68 12.01
CA GLY A 67 2.16 -3.56 12.89
C GLY A 67 1.38 -3.47 14.21
N VAL A 68 0.34 -4.29 14.41
CA VAL A 68 -0.34 -4.46 15.72
C VAL A 68 0.25 -5.64 16.51
N THR A 69 0.78 -6.65 15.84
CA THR A 69 1.21 -7.91 16.49
C THR A 69 2.67 -7.86 16.94
N GLU A 70 3.48 -7.00 16.32
CA GLU A 70 4.92 -6.85 16.61
C GLU A 70 5.23 -5.81 17.70
N HIS A 71 4.20 -5.24 18.35
CA HIS A 71 4.27 -4.24 19.43
C HIS A 71 3.35 -4.59 20.61
#